data_AF-A0A1C6KNH8-F1
#
_entry.id   AF-A0A1C6KNH8-F1
#
_cell.length_a   1.000
_cell.length_b   1.000
_cell.length_c   1.000
_cell.angle_alpha   90.00
_cell.angle_beta   90.00
_cell.angle_gamma   90.00
#
_symmetry.space_group_name_H-M   'P 1'
#
loop_
_entity.id
_entity.type
_entity.pdbx_description
1 polymer ?
#
loop_
_entity_poly.entity_id
_entity_poly.type
_entity_poly.pdbx_seq_one_letter_code
_entity_poly.pdbx_strand_id
1 'polypeptide(L)'
;MRKVANSLSRNVGIDVLKVVACFLVVSLHTINSTFGLLHRIIISTSVIAIPIFFTTSGVFMLGKESVSYSYIFRKIGKILAVCFMWECLYSIVLFIVKHEWRPFLGSFLYDFFQKGLFFHFWYLGAMIILYLLCPLLHKLIKRNPQLFIGLTICLGVINILLDVMQLIEGRQFVLNVVQTLRIWIWLFYFMSGGVIAILCKKKINISSIMRGGYAYPI
;
A
#
# COMPACT_ATOMS: atom_id res chain seq x y z
N MET A 1 -2.66 -15.81 31.57
CA MET A 1 -1.77 -14.89 30.83
C MET A 1 -1.83 -15.04 29.29
N ARG A 2 -3.02 -15.20 28.67
CA ARG A 2 -3.19 -15.24 27.19
C ARG A 2 -4.26 -14.27 26.65
N LYS A 3 -4.80 -13.38 27.49
CA LYS A 3 -5.87 -12.43 27.13
C LYS A 3 -5.46 -10.95 27.11
N VAL A 4 -4.17 -10.64 27.30
CA VAL A 4 -3.66 -9.24 27.30
C VAL A 4 -3.00 -8.87 25.96
N ALA A 5 -2.93 -9.80 25.01
CA ALA A 5 -2.25 -9.62 23.72
C ALA A 5 -3.18 -9.35 22.52
N ASN A 6 -4.46 -8.99 22.76
CA ASN A 6 -5.44 -8.86 21.68
C ASN A 6 -6.00 -7.44 21.52
N SER A 7 -5.75 -6.92 20.32
CA SER A 7 -6.40 -5.80 19.67
C SER A 7 -5.92 -4.38 20.05
N LEU A 8 -5.17 -3.77 19.13
CA LEU A 8 -5.72 -2.56 18.52
C LEU A 8 -7.14 -2.95 18.11
N SER A 9 -8.15 -2.54 18.87
CA SER A 9 -9.57 -2.82 18.58
C SER A 9 -9.79 -2.72 17.08
N ARG A 10 -10.28 -3.79 16.46
CA ARG A 10 -10.52 -3.84 15.02
C ARG A 10 -11.26 -2.57 14.60
N ASN A 11 -10.61 -1.73 13.79
CA ASN A 11 -11.17 -0.46 13.39
C ASN A 11 -12.08 -0.67 12.17
N VAL A 12 -13.38 -0.77 12.43
CA VAL A 12 -14.42 -0.96 11.40
C VAL A 12 -14.33 0.10 10.30
N GLY A 13 -13.98 1.34 10.64
CA GLY A 13 -13.82 2.42 9.66
C GLY A 13 -12.71 2.15 8.65
N ILE A 14 -11.57 1.60 9.09
CA ILE A 14 -10.47 1.22 8.19
C ILE A 14 -10.87 0.01 7.32
N ASP A 15 -11.66 -0.92 7.86
CA ASP A 15 -12.15 -2.06 7.09
C ASP A 15 -13.14 -1.62 6.00
N VAL A 16 -14.11 -0.75 6.34
CA VAL A 16 -15.04 -0.15 5.37
C VAL A 16 -14.28 0.63 4.30
N LEU A 17 -13.28 1.43 4.69
CA LEU A 17 -12.46 2.20 3.76
C LEU A 17 -11.74 1.28 2.74
N LYS A 18 -11.24 0.13 3.19
CA LYS A 18 -10.63 -0.86 2.27
C LYS A 18 -11.66 -1.52 1.35
N VAL A 19 -12.86 -1.81 1.83
CA VAL A 19 -13.94 -2.35 0.99
C VAL A 19 -14.31 -1.35 -0.11
N VAL A 20 -14.47 -0.06 0.23
CA VAL A 20 -14.68 1.01 -0.76
C VAL A 20 -13.51 1.07 -1.75
N ALA A 21 -12.27 1.01 -1.27
CA ALA A 21 -11.10 0.99 -2.14
C ALA A 21 -11.08 -0.24 -3.07
N CYS A 22 -11.56 -1.42 -2.64
CA CYS A 22 -11.70 -2.58 -3.52
C CYS A 22 -12.66 -2.29 -4.69
N PHE A 23 -13.82 -1.68 -4.42
CA PHE A 23 -14.77 -1.30 -5.48
C PHE A 23 -14.15 -0.30 -6.46
N LEU A 24 -13.44 0.70 -5.95
CA LEU A 24 -12.73 1.68 -6.77
C LEU A 24 -11.67 1.02 -7.66
N VAL A 25 -10.89 0.04 -7.17
CA VAL A 25 -9.94 -0.70 -8.01
C VAL A 25 -10.65 -1.46 -9.13
N VAL A 26 -11.79 -2.09 -8.84
CA VAL A 26 -12.58 -2.76 -9.89
C VAL A 26 -13.04 -1.74 -10.93
N SER A 27 -13.64 -0.62 -10.50
CA SER A 27 -14.07 0.46 -11.39
C SER A 27 -12.94 1.01 -12.27
N LEU A 28 -11.74 1.16 -11.72
CA LEU A 28 -10.55 1.63 -12.44
C LEU A 28 -10.20 0.73 -13.65
N HIS A 29 -10.48 -0.56 -13.56
CA HIS A 29 -10.03 -1.57 -14.53
C HIS A 29 -11.15 -2.15 -15.39
N THR A 30 -12.41 -1.92 -15.05
CA THR A 30 -13.56 -2.46 -15.80
C THR A 30 -14.30 -1.41 -16.62
N ILE A 31 -14.19 -0.12 -16.30
CA ILE A 31 -14.96 0.93 -16.96
C ILE A 31 -14.34 1.30 -18.30
N ASN A 32 -15.12 1.11 -19.37
CA ASN A 32 -14.70 1.35 -20.74
C ASN A 32 -14.48 2.85 -21.01
N SER A 33 -13.50 3.16 -21.87
CA SER A 33 -13.20 4.51 -22.35
C SER A 33 -14.29 5.14 -23.21
N THR A 34 -15.27 4.37 -23.70
CA THR A 34 -16.40 4.84 -24.51
C THR A 34 -17.31 5.83 -23.79
N PHE A 35 -17.25 5.94 -22.46
CA PHE A 35 -18.08 6.87 -21.67
C PHE A 35 -17.52 8.30 -21.57
N GLY A 36 -16.47 8.66 -22.32
CA GLY A 36 -16.01 10.05 -22.47
C GLY A 36 -15.66 10.75 -21.14
N LEU A 37 -16.36 11.85 -20.81
CA LEU A 37 -16.14 12.60 -19.58
C LEU A 37 -16.42 11.78 -18.32
N LEU A 38 -17.48 10.97 -18.34
CA LEU A 38 -17.85 10.12 -17.20
C LEU A 38 -16.72 9.13 -16.87
N HIS A 39 -16.12 8.52 -17.90
CA HIS A 39 -14.96 7.65 -17.75
C HIS A 39 -13.80 8.38 -17.05
N ARG A 40 -13.48 9.61 -17.48
CA ARG A 40 -12.39 10.41 -16.88
C ARG A 40 -12.64 10.70 -15.40
N ILE A 41 -13.87 11.10 -15.05
CA ILE A 41 -14.25 11.38 -13.66
C ILE A 41 -14.11 10.12 -12.80
N ILE A 42 -14.64 9.00 -13.28
CA ILE A 42 -14.63 7.75 -12.51
C ILE A 42 -13.20 7.23 -12.33
N ILE A 43 -12.39 7.21 -13.38
CA ILE A 43 -10.98 6.78 -13.27
C ILE A 43 -10.22 7.69 -12.30
N SER A 44 -10.33 9.01 -12.46
CA SER A 44 -9.62 9.97 -11.59
C SER A 44 -9.98 9.80 -10.13
N THR A 45 -11.25 9.51 -9.84
CA THR A 45 -11.72 9.23 -8.47
C THR A 45 -11.25 7.86 -7.99
N SER A 46 -11.27 6.86 -8.86
CA SER A 46 -10.93 5.47 -8.54
C SER A 46 -9.46 5.27 -8.20
N VAL A 47 -8.58 6.09 -8.76
CA VAL A 47 -7.14 6.09 -8.47
C VAL A 47 -6.84 6.31 -6.97
N ILE A 48 -7.75 6.97 -6.22
CA ILE A 48 -7.63 7.18 -4.76
C ILE A 48 -7.57 5.85 -3.98
N ALA A 49 -8.03 4.74 -4.56
CA ALA A 49 -7.90 3.43 -3.93
C ALA A 49 -6.45 3.04 -3.62
N ILE A 50 -5.51 3.41 -4.50
CA ILE A 50 -4.09 3.08 -4.40
C ILE A 50 -3.48 3.68 -3.11
N PRO A 51 -3.53 5.01 -2.88
CA PRO A 51 -3.02 5.61 -1.65
C PRO A 51 -3.74 5.10 -0.41
N ILE A 52 -5.05 4.79 -0.48
CA ILE A 52 -5.77 4.17 0.65
C ILE A 52 -5.11 2.84 1.03
N PHE A 53 -4.85 1.95 0.08
CA PHE A 53 -4.27 0.64 0.40
C PHE A 53 -2.82 0.73 0.92
N PHE A 54 -1.98 1.59 0.33
CA PHE A 54 -0.62 1.81 0.85
C PHE A 54 -0.63 2.44 2.24
N THR A 55 -1.44 3.47 2.46
CA THR A 55 -1.54 4.17 3.75
C THR A 55 -2.07 3.26 4.84
N THR A 56 -3.17 2.54 4.59
CA THR A 56 -3.72 1.60 5.57
C THR A 56 -2.75 0.46 5.87
N SER A 57 -2.02 -0.05 4.86
CA SER A 57 -0.95 -1.02 5.08
C SER A 57 0.18 -0.46 5.95
N GLY A 58 0.56 0.80 5.74
CA GLY A 58 1.51 1.54 6.57
C GLY A 58 1.06 1.64 8.02
N VAL A 59 -0.20 2.02 8.26
CA VAL A 59 -0.80 2.07 9.60
C VAL A 59 -0.64 0.72 10.33
N PHE A 60 -0.98 -0.39 9.67
CA PHE A 60 -0.93 -1.72 10.31
C PHE A 60 0.49 -2.28 10.46
N MET A 61 1.40 -1.97 9.53
CA MET A 61 2.76 -2.52 9.55
C MET A 61 3.67 -1.69 10.44
N LEU A 62 3.67 -0.37 10.30
CA LEU A 62 4.52 0.56 11.06
C LEU A 62 3.92 0.89 12.44
N GLY A 63 2.61 0.69 12.63
CA GLY A 63 1.95 0.84 13.92
C GLY A 63 2.23 -0.27 14.92
N LYS A 64 2.89 -1.37 14.53
CA LYS A 64 3.31 -2.43 15.47
C LYS A 64 4.50 -1.98 16.32
N GLU A 65 4.70 -2.58 17.49
CA GLU A 65 5.88 -2.29 18.32
C GLU A 65 7.17 -2.85 17.74
N SER A 66 7.07 -3.98 17.07
CA SER A 66 8.15 -4.58 16.30
C SER A 66 7.57 -5.46 15.21
N VAL A 67 8.35 -5.67 14.16
CA VAL A 67 8.02 -6.58 13.07
C VAL A 67 9.24 -7.47 12.85
N SER A 68 9.05 -8.79 12.99
CA SER A 68 10.11 -9.76 12.73
C SER A 68 10.27 -10.01 11.23
N TYR A 69 11.49 -10.37 10.81
CA TYR A 69 11.75 -10.77 9.42
C TYR A 69 10.87 -11.95 8.98
N SER A 70 10.69 -12.96 9.84
CA SER A 70 9.81 -14.11 9.56
C SER A 70 8.36 -13.68 9.26
N TYR A 71 7.84 -12.67 9.97
CA TYR A 71 6.51 -12.14 9.72
C TYR A 71 6.42 -11.44 8.35
N ILE A 72 7.45 -10.67 7.97
CA ILE A 72 7.54 -10.01 6.66
C ILE A 72 7.61 -11.04 5.54
N PHE A 73 8.52 -12.01 5.63
CA PHE A 73 8.67 -13.04 4.60
C PHE A 73 7.41 -13.90 4.46
N ARG A 74 6.70 -14.18 5.56
CA ARG A 74 5.40 -14.87 5.49
C ARG A 74 4.35 -14.05 4.73
N LYS A 75 4.32 -12.73 4.89
CA LYS A 75 3.43 -11.86 4.12
C LYS A 75 3.81 -11.82 2.64
N ILE A 76 5.09 -11.68 2.34
CA ILE A 76 5.62 -11.71 0.97
C ILE A 76 5.28 -13.05 0.31
N GLY A 77 5.51 -14.18 0.99
CA GLY A 77 5.17 -15.50 0.50
C GLY A 77 3.68 -15.67 0.18
N LYS A 78 2.77 -15.09 0.99
CA LYS A 78 1.34 -15.07 0.68
C LYS A 78 1.01 -14.25 -0.56
N ILE A 79 1.66 -13.11 -0.76
CA ILE A 79 1.49 -12.29 -1.96
C ILE A 79 1.94 -13.09 -3.19
N LEU A 80 3.15 -13.66 -3.14
CA LEU A 80 3.70 -14.47 -4.22
C LEU A 80 2.82 -15.69 -4.53
N ALA A 81 2.29 -16.37 -3.51
CA ALA A 81 1.39 -17.50 -3.69
C ALA A 81 0.08 -17.11 -4.42
N VAL A 82 -0.50 -15.96 -4.08
CA VAL A 82 -1.71 -15.47 -4.77
C VAL A 82 -1.41 -15.11 -6.23
N CYS A 83 -0.30 -14.41 -6.50
CA CYS A 83 0.11 -14.10 -7.88
C CYS A 83 0.36 -15.39 -8.67
N PHE A 84 1.07 -16.35 -8.07
CA PHE A 84 1.42 -17.62 -8.70
C PHE A 84 0.17 -18.46 -9.00
N MET A 85 -0.79 -18.49 -8.08
CA MET A 85 -2.08 -19.16 -8.29
C MET A 85 -2.82 -18.64 -9.52
N TRP A 86 -2.87 -17.32 -9.71
CA TRP A 86 -3.52 -16.71 -10.88
C TRP A 86 -2.78 -17.01 -12.19
N GLU A 87 -1.45 -16.97 -12.18
CA GLU A 87 -0.64 -17.39 -13.33
C GLU A 87 -0.87 -18.87 -13.68
N CYS A 88 -0.94 -19.76 -12.69
CA CYS A 88 -1.25 -21.17 -12.91
C CYS A 88 -2.65 -21.36 -13.49
N LEU A 89 -3.66 -20.68 -12.94
CA LEU A 89 -5.03 -20.76 -13.43
C LEU A 89 -5.13 -20.35 -14.89
N TYR A 90 -4.50 -19.23 -15.27
CA TYR A 90 -4.48 -18.79 -16.66
C TYR A 90 -3.72 -19.76 -17.57
N SER A 91 -2.56 -20.26 -17.11
CA SER A 91 -1.76 -21.23 -17.89
C SER A 91 -2.54 -22.52 -18.16
N ILE A 92 -3.33 -23.00 -17.19
CA ILE A 92 -4.21 -24.17 -17.36
C ILE A 92 -5.29 -23.87 -18.41
N VAL A 93 -5.96 -22.72 -18.32
CA VAL A 93 -7.00 -22.33 -19.30
C VAL A 93 -6.40 -22.22 -20.70
N LEU A 94 -5.23 -21.61 -20.84
CA LEU A 94 -4.52 -21.48 -22.12
C LEU A 94 -4.19 -22.85 -22.71
N PHE A 95 -3.70 -23.77 -21.89
CA PHE A 95 -3.39 -25.13 -22.32
C PHE A 95 -4.64 -25.89 -22.78
N ILE A 96 -5.76 -25.77 -22.07
CA ILE A 96 -7.01 -26.44 -22.44
C ILE A 96 -7.59 -25.88 -23.75
N VAL A 97 -7.57 -24.56 -23.93
CA VAL A 97 -8.25 -23.90 -25.06
C VAL A 97 -7.37 -23.83 -26.32
N LYS A 98 -6.06 -23.61 -26.15
CA LYS A 98 -5.13 -23.36 -27.25
C LYS A 98 -4.05 -24.43 -27.41
N HIS A 99 -3.96 -25.38 -26.49
CA HIS A 99 -2.88 -26.40 -26.45
C HIS A 99 -1.47 -25.79 -26.42
N GLU A 100 -1.34 -24.56 -25.91
CA GLU A 100 -0.08 -23.82 -25.80
C GLU A 100 0.39 -23.73 -24.34
N TRP A 101 1.71 -23.77 -24.15
CA TRP A 101 2.34 -23.50 -22.86
C TRP A 101 2.86 -22.07 -22.79
N ARG A 102 2.47 -21.34 -21.75
CA ARG A 102 3.01 -19.99 -21.49
C ARG A 102 4.42 -20.09 -20.89
N PRO A 103 5.37 -19.22 -21.28
CA PRO A 103 6.63 -19.07 -20.57
C PRO A 103 6.39 -18.50 -19.16
N PHE A 104 6.16 -19.41 -18.20
CA PHE A 104 5.61 -19.14 -16.88
C PHE A 104 6.46 -18.17 -16.05
N LEU A 105 7.74 -18.49 -15.86
CA LEU A 105 8.60 -17.70 -14.96
C LEU A 105 8.86 -16.28 -15.49
N GLY A 106 9.06 -16.14 -16.80
CA GLY A 106 9.22 -14.84 -17.44
C GLY A 106 7.94 -14.01 -17.33
N SER A 107 6.80 -14.61 -17.66
CA SER A 107 5.50 -13.94 -17.58
C SER A 107 5.20 -13.41 -16.17
N PHE A 108 5.40 -14.26 -15.16
CA PHE A 108 5.18 -13.92 -13.76
C PHE A 108 5.98 -12.69 -13.31
N LEU A 109 7.26 -12.60 -13.72
CA LEU A 109 8.07 -11.42 -13.42
C LEU A 109 7.59 -10.19 -14.18
N TYR A 110 7.22 -10.34 -15.46
CA TYR A 110 6.70 -9.24 -16.28
C TYR A 110 5.41 -8.62 -15.72
N ASP A 111 4.53 -9.43 -15.09
CA ASP A 111 3.33 -8.92 -14.44
C ASP A 111 3.66 -7.95 -13.31
N PHE A 112 4.68 -8.25 -12.50
CA PHE A 112 5.18 -7.33 -11.48
C PHE A 112 5.79 -6.06 -12.04
N PHE A 113 6.17 -6.02 -13.32
CA PHE A 113 6.65 -4.80 -13.99
C PHE A 113 5.61 -4.16 -14.90
N GLN A 114 4.31 -4.47 -14.70
CA GLN A 114 3.20 -3.90 -15.48
C GLN A 114 3.29 -4.19 -16.99
N LYS A 115 4.06 -5.21 -17.39
CA LYS A 115 4.28 -5.59 -18.79
C LYS A 115 3.62 -6.92 -19.17
N GLY A 116 3.15 -7.67 -18.19
CA GLY A 116 2.49 -8.95 -18.41
C GLY A 116 0.96 -8.85 -18.48
N LEU A 117 0.31 -10.01 -18.56
CA LEU A 117 -1.15 -10.15 -18.63
C LEU A 117 -1.82 -9.60 -17.37
N PHE A 118 -1.28 -9.94 -16.19
CA PHE A 118 -1.77 -9.42 -14.92
C PHE A 118 -1.00 -8.16 -14.55
N PHE A 119 -0.99 -7.17 -15.46
CA PHE A 119 -0.27 -5.91 -15.26
C PHE A 119 -0.61 -5.23 -13.92
N HIS A 120 -1.82 -5.44 -13.39
CA HIS A 120 -2.29 -5.04 -12.06
C HIS A 120 -1.39 -5.48 -10.89
N PHE A 121 -0.61 -6.55 -11.05
CA PHE A 121 0.30 -7.07 -10.03
C PHE A 121 1.47 -6.12 -9.72
N TRP A 122 1.65 -5.05 -10.51
CA TRP A 122 2.55 -3.95 -10.17
C TRP A 122 2.36 -3.47 -8.72
N TYR A 123 1.10 -3.40 -8.24
CA TYR A 123 0.78 -2.96 -6.89
C TYR A 123 1.32 -3.94 -5.84
N LEU A 124 1.16 -5.24 -6.09
CA LEU A 124 1.66 -6.30 -5.22
C LEU A 124 3.20 -6.33 -5.20
N GLY A 125 3.84 -6.06 -6.34
CA GLY A 125 5.29 -5.89 -6.42
C GLY A 125 5.79 -4.69 -5.60
N ALA A 126 5.14 -3.55 -5.72
CA ALA A 126 5.45 -2.37 -4.91
C ALA A 126 5.28 -2.66 -3.41
N MET A 127 4.22 -3.39 -3.02
CA MET A 127 4.00 -3.82 -1.64
C MET A 127 5.11 -4.73 -1.11
N ILE A 128 5.66 -5.63 -1.93
CA ILE A 128 6.81 -6.47 -1.55
C ILE A 128 8.01 -5.58 -1.22
N ILE A 129 8.33 -4.61 -2.08
CA ILE A 129 9.43 -3.66 -1.86
C ILE A 129 9.24 -2.92 -0.53
N LEU A 130 8.05 -2.38 -0.28
CA LEU A 130 7.75 -1.67 0.97
C LEU A 130 7.83 -2.55 2.21
N TYR A 131 7.41 -3.81 2.12
CA TYR A 131 7.55 -4.77 3.21
C TYR A 131 9.01 -5.10 3.51
N LEU A 132 9.87 -5.18 2.49
CA LEU A 132 11.31 -5.35 2.67
C LEU A 132 11.97 -4.11 3.31
N LEU A 133 11.48 -2.90 3.03
CA LEU A 133 11.93 -1.66 3.67
C LEU A 133 11.42 -1.51 5.12
N CYS A 134 10.38 -2.26 5.51
CA CYS A 134 9.72 -2.13 6.80
C CYS A 134 10.64 -2.25 8.03
N PRO A 135 11.61 -3.19 8.11
CA PRO A 135 12.54 -3.26 9.25
C PRO A 135 13.38 -1.99 9.42
N LEU A 136 13.82 -1.39 8.31
CA LEU A 136 14.58 -0.14 8.32
C LEU A 136 13.71 1.01 8.83
N LEU A 137 12.47 1.11 8.34
CA LEU A 137 11.51 2.11 8.79
C LEU A 137 11.16 1.95 10.27
N HIS A 138 11.01 0.73 10.77
CA HIS A 138 10.81 0.45 12.20
C HIS A 138 11.98 0.93 13.05
N LYS A 139 13.22 0.62 12.63
CA LYS A 139 14.43 1.09 13.31
C LYS A 139 14.49 2.62 13.35
N LEU A 140 14.10 3.27 12.25
CA LEU A 140 14.05 4.73 12.15
C LEU A 140 13.01 5.34 13.09
N ILE A 141 11.77 4.81 13.10
CA ILE A 141 10.68 5.28 13.99
C ILE A 141 11.10 5.16 15.46
N LYS A 142 11.74 4.05 15.85
CA LYS A 142 12.20 3.84 17.23
C LYS A 142 13.33 4.77 17.63
N ARG A 143 14.28 5.01 16.73
CA ARG A 143 15.47 5.82 17.01
C ARG A 143 15.15 7.32 16.99
N ASN A 144 14.38 7.77 15.99
CA ASN A 144 14.08 9.17 15.79
C ASN A 144 12.74 9.33 15.01
N PRO A 145 11.60 9.38 15.73
CA PRO A 145 10.29 9.51 15.09
C PRO A 145 10.10 10.87 14.40
N GLN A 146 10.76 11.94 14.87
CA GLN A 146 10.72 13.26 14.23
C GLN A 146 11.40 13.22 12.85
N LEU A 147 12.54 12.54 12.73
CA LEU A 147 13.21 12.32 11.45
C LEU A 147 12.33 11.49 10.50
N PHE A 148 11.66 10.45 10.99
CA PHE A 148 10.70 9.69 10.18
C PHE A 148 9.58 10.59 9.63
N ILE A 149 9.00 11.46 10.48
CA ILE A 149 7.98 12.43 10.06
C ILE A 149 8.56 13.43 9.05
N GLY A 150 9.74 13.99 9.33
CA GLY A 150 10.43 14.93 8.45
C GLY A 150 10.71 14.35 7.06
N LEU A 151 11.17 13.10 6.98
CA LEU A 151 11.36 12.40 5.71
C LEU A 151 10.04 12.13 4.99
N THR A 152 8.96 11.82 5.73
CA THR A 152 7.63 11.65 5.15
C THR A 152 7.14 12.96 4.51
N ILE A 153 7.31 14.09 5.19
CA ILE A 153 6.98 15.42 4.67
C ILE A 153 7.84 15.76 3.46
N CYS A 154 9.15 15.51 3.54
CA CYS A 154 10.08 15.73 2.43
C CYS A 154 9.68 14.94 1.19
N LEU A 155 9.33 13.65 1.33
CA LEU A 155 8.80 12.85 0.23
C LEU A 155 7.48 13.43 -0.32
N GLY A 156 6.59 13.93 0.53
CA GLY A 156 5.36 14.60 0.10
C GLY A 156 5.63 15.85 -0.73
N VAL A 157 6.57 16.70 -0.28
CA VAL A 157 7.01 17.89 -1.02
C VAL A 157 7.62 17.50 -2.36
N ILE A 158 8.48 16.48 -2.40
CA ILE A 158 9.07 15.97 -3.65
C ILE A 158 7.96 15.54 -4.63
N ASN A 159 6.95 14.79 -4.17
CA ASN A 159 5.83 14.38 -5.02
C ASN A 159 5.08 15.59 -5.60
N ILE A 160 4.76 16.59 -4.77
CA ILE A 160 4.08 17.82 -5.22
C ILE A 160 4.93 18.57 -6.24
N LEU A 161 6.24 18.72 -6.00
CA LEU A 161 7.14 19.40 -6.93
C LEU A 161 7.19 18.66 -8.27
N LEU A 162 7.27 17.33 -8.26
CA LEU A 162 7.24 16.53 -9.49
C LEU A 162 5.90 16.69 -10.23
N ASP A 163 4.77 16.72 -9.53
CA ASP A 163 3.46 16.96 -10.16
C ASP A 163 3.34 18.36 -10.77
N VAL A 164 3.84 19.40 -10.08
CA VAL A 164 3.89 20.77 -10.62
C VAL A 164 4.80 20.86 -11.84
N MET A 165 5.97 20.21 -11.83
CA MET A 165 6.86 20.16 -12.98
C MET A 165 6.19 19.49 -14.20
N GLN A 166 5.48 18.37 -14.00
CA GLN A 166 4.74 17.70 -15.08
C GLN A 166 3.65 18.60 -15.68
N LEU A 167 3.00 19.41 -14.83
CA LEU A 167 1.98 20.36 -15.26
C LEU A 167 2.59 21.48 -16.11
N ILE A 168 3.72 22.04 -15.68
CA ILE A 168 4.42 23.12 -16.39
C ILE A 168 4.96 22.63 -17.74
N GLU A 169 5.58 21.44 -17.78
CA GLU A 169 6.17 20.89 -19.00
C GLU A 169 5.13 20.30 -19.96
N GLY A 170 3.90 20.06 -19.50
CA GLY A 170 2.85 19.39 -20.27
C GLY A 170 3.19 17.92 -20.59
N ARG A 171 4.14 17.31 -19.86
CA ARG A 171 4.60 15.93 -20.07
C ARG A 171 4.60 15.16 -18.76
N GLN A 172 4.14 13.91 -18.79
CA GLN A 172 4.08 13.05 -17.61
C GLN A 172 5.32 12.17 -17.49
N PHE A 173 6.45 12.74 -17.07
CA PHE A 173 7.71 12.00 -16.93
C PHE A 173 7.63 10.85 -15.91
N VAL A 174 6.71 10.91 -14.94
CA VAL A 174 6.47 9.81 -13.99
C VAL A 174 6.03 8.53 -14.71
N LEU A 175 5.39 8.66 -15.88
CA LEU A 175 4.99 7.51 -16.70
C LEU A 175 6.16 6.74 -17.32
N ASN A 176 7.34 7.35 -17.44
CA ASN A 176 8.54 6.66 -17.94
C ASN A 176 9.09 5.64 -16.94
N VAL A 177 8.70 5.75 -15.67
CA VAL A 177 9.05 4.79 -14.63
C VAL A 177 7.89 3.81 -14.47
N VAL A 178 8.21 2.51 -14.55
CA VAL A 178 7.25 1.42 -14.30
C VAL A 178 6.59 1.62 -12.94
N GLN A 179 5.25 1.46 -12.85
CA GLN A 179 4.49 1.79 -11.65
C GLN A 179 5.08 1.15 -10.39
N THR A 180 5.46 -0.12 -10.43
CA THR A 180 6.11 -0.86 -9.32
C THR A 180 7.31 -0.15 -8.72
N LEU A 181 8.09 0.54 -9.55
CA LEU A 181 9.35 1.19 -9.19
C LEU A 181 9.20 2.68 -8.85
N ARG A 182 7.97 3.23 -8.86
CA ARG A 182 7.69 4.60 -8.38
C ARG A 182 7.74 4.68 -6.85
N ILE A 183 8.83 4.20 -6.28
CA ILE A 183 8.99 3.94 -4.83
C ILE A 183 8.80 5.22 -4.04
N TRP A 184 9.20 6.39 -4.55
CA TRP A 184 9.01 7.68 -3.86
C TRP A 184 7.53 8.02 -3.60
N ILE A 185 6.61 7.59 -4.47
CA ILE A 185 5.16 7.78 -4.32
C ILE A 185 4.61 6.78 -3.29
N TRP A 186 4.92 5.49 -3.48
CA TRP A 186 4.35 4.43 -2.65
C TRP A 186 4.92 4.44 -1.23
N LEU A 187 6.21 4.76 -1.10
CA LEU A 187 6.86 4.95 0.17
C LEU A 187 6.28 6.14 0.92
N PHE A 188 5.98 7.25 0.22
CA PHE A 188 5.28 8.39 0.83
C PHE A 188 3.95 7.94 1.45
N TYR A 189 3.05 7.33 0.68
CA TYR A 189 1.75 6.88 1.21
C TYR A 189 1.89 5.88 2.36
N PHE A 190 2.81 4.91 2.23
CA PHE A 190 3.07 3.93 3.29
C PHE A 190 3.61 4.58 4.57
N MET A 191 4.54 5.53 4.44
CA MET A 191 5.09 6.27 5.58
C MET A 191 4.06 7.21 6.21
N SER A 192 3.18 7.85 5.42
CA SER A 192 2.03 8.62 5.93
C SER A 192 1.16 7.77 6.84
N GLY A 193 0.95 6.49 6.50
CA GLY A 193 0.27 5.53 7.38
C GLY A 193 1.01 5.32 8.71
N GLY A 194 2.34 5.25 8.68
CA GLY A 194 3.18 5.22 9.88
C GLY A 194 3.05 6.49 10.73
N VAL A 195 3.02 7.67 10.11
CA VAL A 195 2.81 8.95 10.80
C VAL A 195 1.46 8.95 11.50
N ILE A 196 0.38 8.54 10.81
CA ILE A 196 -0.96 8.39 11.41
C ILE A 196 -0.90 7.48 12.64
N ALA A 197 -0.24 6.32 12.54
CA ALA A 197 -0.11 5.39 13.66
C ALA A 197 0.63 6.00 14.86
N ILE A 198 1.71 6.76 14.63
CA ILE A 198 2.45 7.48 15.69
C ILE A 198 1.55 8.50 16.38
N LEU A 199 0.83 9.32 15.60
CA LEU A 199 -0.07 10.35 16.13
C LEU A 199 -1.22 9.75 16.95
N CYS A 200 -1.82 8.65 16.47
CA CYS A 200 -2.86 7.93 17.21
C CYS A 200 -2.35 7.39 18.55
N LYS A 201 -1.15 6.79 18.58
CA LYS A 201 -0.54 6.31 19.83
C LYS A 201 -0.28 7.43 20.82
N LYS A 202 0.23 8.58 20.35
CA LYS A 202 0.47 9.76 21.19
C LYS A 202 -0.85 10.29 21.78
N LYS A 203 -1.92 10.36 20.99
CA LYS A 203 -3.25 10.79 21.44
C LYS A 203 -3.83 9.85 22.52
N ILE A 204 -3.71 8.53 22.31
CA ILE A 204 -4.17 7.54 23.29
C ILE A 204 -3.44 7.73 24.62
N ASN A 205 -2.11 7.87 24.59
CA ASN A 205 -1.29 8.06 25.79
C ASN A 205 -1.70 9.33 26.58
N ILE A 206 -1.90 10.47 25.90
CA ILE A 206 -2.38 11.70 26.54
C ILE A 206 -3.77 11.48 27.18
N SER A 207 -4.69 10.82 26.47
CA SER A 207 -6.04 10.55 27.00
C SER A 207 -6.07 9.59 28.19
N SER A 208 -5.12 8.67 28.29
CA SER A 208 -4.98 7.78 29.45
C SER A 208 -4.38 8.51 30.65
N ILE A 209 -3.41 9.40 30.44
CA ILE A 209 -2.86 10.26 31.50
C ILE A 209 -3.94 11.19 32.06
N MET A 210 -4.71 11.85 31.18
CA MET A 210 -5.82 12.71 31.62
C MET A 210 -6.86 11.93 32.43
N ARG A 211 -7.19 10.68 32.03
CA ARG A 211 -8.14 9.84 32.79
C ARG A 211 -7.58 9.30 34.11
N GLY A 212 -6.28 9.01 34.18
CA GLY A 212 -5.61 8.59 35.41
C GLY A 212 -5.41 9.71 36.44
N GLY A 213 -5.41 10.97 36.00
CA GLY A 213 -5.34 12.15 36.87
C GLY A 213 -6.65 12.54 37.57
N TYR A 214 -7.78 11.90 37.24
CA TYR A 214 -9.08 12.10 37.91
C TYR A 214 -9.41 11.03 38.96
N ALA A 215 -8.43 10.22 39.38
CA ALA A 215 -8.57 9.41 40.59
C ALA A 215 -8.44 10.33 41.82
N TYR A 216 -9.57 10.90 42.25
CA TYR A 216 -9.66 11.60 43.53
C TYR A 216 -9.41 10.62 44.68
N PRO A 217 -8.69 11.03 45.73
CA PRO A 217 -8.61 10.27 46.96
C PRO A 217 -9.96 10.38 47.67
N ILE A 218 -10.61 9.25 47.91
CA ILE A 218 -11.61 9.09 48.97
C ILE A 218 -11.32 7.78 49.67
#